data_AF-A0AAJ6X7V9-F1
#
_entry.id   AF-A0AAJ6X7V9-F1
#
_cell.length_a   1.000
_cell.length_b   1.000
_cell.length_c   1.000
_cell.angle_alpha   90.00
_cell.angle_beta   90.00
_cell.angle_gamma   90.00
#
_symmetry.space_group_name_H-M   'P 1'
#
loop_
_entity.id
_entity.type
_entity.pdbx_description
1 polymer ?
#
loop_
_entity_poly.entity_id
_entity_poly.type
_entity_poly.pdbx_seq_one_letter_code
_entity_poly.pdbx_strand_id
1 'polypeptide(L)'
;MEFAKRLLDRDDSFSTTMLLMPPPFAHNAATYAEKLNTSHPEFQFRGLPSVTPLPLEYVLASPEHFVSIFIADHRDHVKDAIFNNVLSNKSPGLVLDLFCPPFVDVAKDLGVPSYIFFASGAAFLGSMLYLPDRFHKGGTTFKPTDPDSIIPSYMNPVSSKVLPNLLFHGGYSTFVCRKGHGSFREPQLKESAPGLSQSKRRFLRTIERIYISDVVKADKIAKAVKDLIEGSSEVKSRVKAMSEIGRKALLESGSSFVAFETLVSVLSGNKA
;
A
#
# COMPACT_ATOMS: atom_id res chain seq x y z
N MET A 1 -2.53 -10.55 4.95
CA MET A 1 -2.93 -11.86 5.51
C MET A 1 -2.99 -11.81 7.03
N GLU A 2 -1.90 -11.45 7.71
CA GLU A 2 -1.84 -11.42 9.18
C GLU A 2 -2.94 -10.55 9.85
N PHE A 3 -3.29 -9.41 9.26
CA PHE A 3 -4.46 -8.61 9.70
C PHE A 3 -5.77 -9.39 9.62
N ALA A 4 -6.02 -10.07 8.49
CA ALA A 4 -7.23 -10.87 8.31
C ALA A 4 -7.28 -12.08 9.23
N LYS A 5 -6.12 -12.70 9.51
CA LYS A 5 -6.03 -13.79 10.49
C LYS A 5 -6.51 -13.33 11.87
N ARG A 6 -6.00 -12.19 12.34
CA ARG A 6 -6.47 -11.59 13.61
C ARG A 6 -7.96 -11.28 13.61
N LEU A 7 -8.53 -10.92 12.46
CA LEU A 7 -9.98 -10.68 12.34
C LEU A 7 -10.77 -11.96 12.57
N LEU A 8 -10.36 -13.07 11.95
CA LEU A 8 -10.97 -14.39 12.14
C LEU A 8 -10.75 -14.93 13.56
N ASP A 9 -9.54 -14.78 14.12
CA ASP A 9 -9.23 -15.20 15.50
C ASP A 9 -10.06 -14.46 16.56
N ARG A 10 -10.62 -13.29 16.21
CA ARG A 10 -11.39 -12.44 17.12
C ARG A 10 -12.88 -12.76 17.13
N ASP A 11 -13.45 -13.05 15.96
CA ASP A 11 -14.88 -13.31 15.78
C ASP A 11 -15.11 -14.23 14.57
N ASP A 12 -15.59 -15.45 14.86
CA ASP A 12 -15.85 -16.51 13.88
C ASP A 12 -16.99 -16.17 12.89
N SER A 13 -17.76 -15.10 13.14
CA SER A 13 -18.81 -14.63 12.22
C SER A 13 -18.23 -13.99 10.96
N PHE A 14 -16.98 -13.50 11.03
CA PHE A 14 -16.29 -12.94 9.89
C PHE A 14 -15.88 -14.01 8.89
N SER A 15 -15.92 -13.62 7.62
CA SER A 15 -15.33 -14.39 6.53
C SER A 15 -14.48 -13.44 5.71
N THR A 16 -13.25 -13.85 5.40
CA THR A 16 -12.33 -13.01 4.64
C THR A 16 -12.19 -13.52 3.21
N THR A 17 -12.44 -12.61 2.25
CA THR A 17 -12.14 -12.82 0.84
C THR A 17 -11.00 -11.89 0.43
N MET A 18 -9.93 -12.46 -0.15
CA MET A 18 -8.80 -11.70 -0.68
C MET A 18 -8.88 -11.63 -2.21
N LEU A 19 -9.07 -10.41 -2.72
CA LEU A 19 -9.02 -10.14 -4.16
C LEU A 19 -7.56 -9.98 -4.59
N LEU A 20 -7.13 -10.82 -5.52
CA LEU A 20 -5.75 -10.88 -6.01
C LEU A 20 -5.67 -10.27 -7.41
N MET A 21 -5.00 -9.13 -7.52
CA MET A 21 -4.62 -8.60 -8.82
C MET A 21 -3.46 -9.43 -9.39
N PRO A 22 -3.54 -9.90 -10.65
CA PRO A 22 -2.40 -10.54 -11.30
C PRO A 22 -1.18 -9.63 -11.28
N PRO A 23 0.03 -10.20 -11.19
CA PRO A 23 1.23 -9.45 -11.47
C PRO A 23 1.18 -8.84 -12.88
N PRO A 24 1.66 -7.60 -13.06
CA PRO A 24 1.89 -7.09 -14.39
C PRO A 24 2.88 -8.03 -15.09
N PHE A 25 2.55 -8.44 -16.32
CA PHE A 25 3.31 -9.39 -17.13
C PHE A 25 3.30 -10.87 -16.68
N ALA A 26 2.48 -11.26 -15.70
CA ALA A 26 2.27 -12.67 -15.40
C ALA A 26 1.15 -13.28 -16.26
N HIS A 27 1.35 -14.53 -16.69
CA HIS A 27 0.43 -15.24 -17.58
C HIS A 27 -0.64 -16.09 -16.85
N ASN A 28 -0.68 -16.14 -15.50
CA ASN A 28 -1.53 -17.10 -14.78
C ASN A 28 -1.99 -16.72 -13.35
N ALA A 29 -2.72 -15.60 -13.20
CA ALA A 29 -3.34 -15.19 -11.92
C ALA A 29 -4.15 -16.30 -11.23
N ALA A 30 -4.90 -17.08 -12.02
CA ALA A 30 -5.79 -18.13 -11.53
C ALA A 30 -5.02 -19.24 -10.78
N THR A 31 -3.89 -19.69 -11.33
CA THR A 31 -3.05 -20.73 -10.72
C THR A 31 -2.47 -20.28 -9.38
N TYR A 32 -2.21 -18.98 -9.21
CA TYR A 32 -1.71 -18.44 -7.95
C TYR A 32 -2.80 -18.40 -6.87
N ALA A 33 -4.02 -17.98 -7.24
CA ALA A 33 -5.17 -17.98 -6.33
C ALA A 33 -5.51 -19.41 -5.86
N GLU A 34 -5.49 -20.39 -6.76
CA GLU A 34 -5.72 -21.80 -6.43
C GLU A 34 -4.70 -22.34 -5.42
N LYS A 35 -3.41 -22.08 -5.64
CA LYS A 35 -2.34 -22.48 -4.70
C LYS A 35 -2.54 -21.87 -3.32
N LEU A 36 -2.94 -20.60 -3.25
CA LEU A 36 -3.22 -19.93 -2.00
C LEU A 36 -4.46 -20.50 -1.29
N ASN A 37 -5.53 -20.80 -2.03
CA ASN A 37 -6.71 -21.48 -1.48
C ASN A 37 -6.36 -22.87 -0.89
N THR A 38 -5.47 -23.63 -1.53
CA THR A 38 -5.01 -24.92 -0.97
C THR A 38 -4.14 -24.74 0.28
N SER A 39 -3.33 -23.69 0.33
CA SER A 39 -2.37 -23.47 1.42
C SER A 39 -2.98 -22.79 2.65
N HIS A 40 -4.08 -22.07 2.46
CA HIS A 40 -4.73 -21.21 3.45
C HIS A 40 -6.26 -21.36 3.39
N PRO A 41 -6.81 -22.51 3.84
CA PRO A 41 -8.24 -22.80 3.75
C PRO A 41 -9.11 -21.85 4.59
N GLU A 42 -8.53 -21.11 5.53
CA GLU A 42 -9.20 -20.09 6.34
C GLU A 42 -9.60 -18.83 5.54
N PHE A 43 -9.02 -18.62 4.36
CA PHE A 43 -9.28 -17.46 3.50
C PHE A 43 -9.84 -17.88 2.14
N GLN A 44 -10.65 -17.02 1.54
CA GLN A 44 -11.11 -17.19 0.15
C GLN A 44 -10.30 -16.29 -0.79
N PHE A 45 -9.40 -16.88 -1.57
CA PHE A 45 -8.63 -16.15 -2.58
C PHE A 45 -9.37 -16.14 -3.92
N ARG A 46 -9.50 -14.95 -4.50
CA ARG A 46 -10.13 -14.74 -5.80
C ARG A 46 -9.19 -13.96 -6.71
N GLY A 47 -8.73 -14.60 -7.78
CA GLY A 47 -7.97 -13.92 -8.83
C GLY A 47 -8.87 -13.00 -9.64
N LEU A 48 -8.43 -11.76 -9.85
CA LEU A 48 -9.05 -10.84 -10.79
C LEU A 48 -8.54 -11.10 -12.22
N PRO A 49 -9.33 -10.75 -13.26
CA PRO A 49 -8.84 -10.80 -14.63
C PRO A 49 -7.65 -9.86 -14.84
N SER A 50 -6.74 -10.25 -15.73
CA SER A 50 -5.59 -9.42 -16.10
C SER A 50 -6.02 -8.19 -16.90
N VAL A 51 -5.40 -7.06 -16.60
CA VAL A 51 -5.48 -5.84 -17.41
C VAL A 51 -4.26 -5.72 -18.30
N THR A 52 -4.41 -5.08 -19.46
CA THR A 52 -3.30 -4.84 -20.38
C THR A 52 -2.27 -3.93 -19.72
N PRO A 53 -1.02 -4.39 -19.47
CA PRO A 53 -0.02 -3.56 -18.84
C PRO A 53 0.46 -2.46 -19.79
N LEU A 54 0.75 -1.28 -19.24
CA LEU A 54 1.43 -0.22 -19.99
C LEU A 54 2.83 -0.67 -20.47
N PRO A 55 3.34 -0.11 -21.58
CA PRO A 55 4.67 -0.45 -22.09
C PRO A 55 5.77 -0.28 -21.04
N LEU A 56 6.79 -1.14 -21.08
CA LEU A 56 7.86 -1.20 -20.07
C LEU A 56 8.57 0.15 -19.84
N GLU A 57 8.66 0.99 -20.88
CA GLU A 57 9.21 2.35 -20.78
C GLU A 57 8.51 3.23 -19.74
N TYR A 58 7.19 3.10 -19.59
CA TYR A 58 6.41 3.84 -18.59
C TYR A 58 6.70 3.34 -17.17
N VAL A 59 6.87 2.02 -17.02
CA VAL A 59 7.27 1.39 -15.76
C VAL A 59 8.64 1.92 -15.32
N LEU A 60 9.61 2.02 -16.24
CA LEU A 60 10.96 2.47 -15.92
C LEU A 60 11.02 3.97 -15.59
N ALA A 61 10.16 4.78 -16.21
CA ALA A 61 10.10 6.21 -15.97
C ALA A 61 9.64 6.53 -14.54
N SER A 62 8.50 5.97 -14.12
CA SER A 62 7.96 6.08 -12.76
C SER A 62 7.24 4.81 -12.34
N PRO A 63 7.95 3.88 -11.68
CA PRO A 63 7.39 2.62 -11.21
C PRO A 63 6.18 2.79 -10.27
N GLU A 64 6.20 3.83 -9.42
CA GLU A 64 5.13 4.11 -8.46
C GLU A 64 3.85 4.59 -9.15
N HIS A 65 4.01 5.44 -10.15
CA HIS A 65 2.89 5.90 -10.97
C HIS A 65 2.30 4.75 -11.79
N PHE A 66 3.15 3.89 -12.36
CA PHE A 66 2.72 2.68 -13.04
C PHE A 66 1.87 1.77 -12.14
N VAL A 67 2.33 1.50 -10.91
CA VAL A 67 1.56 0.67 -9.96
C VAL A 67 0.17 1.27 -9.72
N SER A 68 0.07 2.58 -9.54
CA SER A 68 -1.22 3.21 -9.30
C SER A 68 -2.15 3.16 -10.51
N ILE A 69 -1.64 3.36 -11.73
CA ILE A 69 -2.48 3.24 -12.94
C ILE A 69 -2.92 1.79 -13.11
N PHE A 70 -1.98 0.84 -13.00
CA PHE A 70 -2.27 -0.59 -13.11
C PHE A 70 -3.34 -1.04 -12.10
N ILE A 71 -3.27 -0.58 -10.85
CA ILE A 71 -4.31 -0.85 -9.84
C ILE A 71 -5.64 -0.21 -10.25
N ALA A 72 -5.62 1.05 -10.70
CA ALA A 72 -6.82 1.75 -11.14
C ALA A 72 -7.50 1.05 -12.33
N ASP A 73 -6.75 0.43 -13.25
CA ASP A 73 -7.29 -0.30 -14.39
C ASP A 73 -8.09 -1.56 -13.97
N HIS A 74 -7.91 -2.06 -12.75
CA HIS A 74 -8.72 -3.16 -12.20
C HIS A 74 -10.04 -2.69 -11.59
N ARG A 75 -10.38 -1.39 -11.68
CA ARG A 75 -11.57 -0.81 -11.03
C ARG A 75 -12.85 -1.58 -11.34
N ASP A 76 -13.10 -1.86 -12.61
CA ASP A 76 -14.32 -2.54 -13.05
C ASP A 76 -14.33 -4.01 -12.61
N HIS A 77 -13.18 -4.70 -12.72
CA HIS A 77 -13.03 -6.07 -12.22
C HIS A 77 -13.27 -6.16 -10.70
N VAL A 78 -12.79 -5.19 -9.92
CA VAL A 78 -13.03 -5.14 -8.47
C VAL A 78 -14.51 -4.87 -8.18
N LYS A 79 -15.14 -3.95 -8.93
CA LYS A 79 -16.56 -3.66 -8.79
C LYS A 79 -17.41 -4.91 -9.02
N ASP A 80 -17.15 -5.63 -10.11
CA ASP A 80 -17.84 -6.87 -10.46
C ASP A 80 -17.58 -7.97 -9.43
N ALA A 81 -16.34 -8.09 -8.95
CA ALA A 81 -15.99 -9.08 -7.93
C ALA A 81 -16.74 -8.82 -6.62
N ILE A 82 -16.83 -7.56 -6.17
CA ILE A 82 -17.59 -7.20 -4.97
C ILE A 82 -19.08 -7.42 -5.19
N PHE A 83 -19.62 -6.94 -6.32
CA PHE A 83 -21.05 -7.05 -6.61
C PHE A 83 -21.52 -8.51 -6.66
N ASN A 84 -20.80 -9.38 -7.39
CA ASN A 84 -21.21 -10.76 -7.60
C ASN A 84 -20.97 -11.66 -6.38
N ASN A 85 -19.88 -11.44 -5.63
CA ASN A 85 -19.45 -12.40 -4.59
C ASN A 85 -19.78 -11.95 -3.17
N VAL A 86 -19.88 -10.64 -2.93
CA VAL A 86 -19.83 -10.07 -1.59
C VAL A 86 -21.20 -9.55 -1.15
N LEU A 87 -21.92 -8.83 -2.03
CA LEU A 87 -23.26 -8.31 -1.72
C LEU A 87 -24.34 -9.40 -1.64
N SER A 88 -24.09 -10.58 -2.20
CA SER A 88 -25.07 -11.67 -2.27
C SER A 88 -25.32 -12.38 -0.93
N ASN A 89 -24.43 -12.26 0.06
CA ASN A 89 -24.45 -13.15 1.23
C ASN A 89 -24.28 -12.48 2.61
N LYS A 90 -23.65 -11.31 2.74
CA LYS A 90 -23.36 -10.64 4.05
C LYS A 90 -23.28 -9.11 3.91
N SER A 91 -23.30 -8.39 5.04
CA SER A 91 -22.92 -6.98 5.09
C SER A 91 -21.39 -6.88 4.99
N PRO A 92 -20.81 -6.28 3.93
CA PRO A 92 -19.38 -6.33 3.73
C PRO A 92 -18.67 -5.06 4.16
N GLY A 93 -17.41 -5.21 4.55
CA GLY A 93 -16.45 -4.11 4.68
C GLY A 93 -15.27 -4.35 3.74
N LEU A 94 -14.82 -3.29 3.05
CA LEU A 94 -13.69 -3.36 2.14
C LEU A 94 -12.43 -2.80 2.82
N VAL A 95 -11.42 -3.64 3.03
CA VAL A 95 -10.13 -3.20 3.56
C VAL A 95 -9.13 -3.06 2.42
N LEU A 96 -8.57 -1.86 2.25
CA LEU A 96 -7.74 -1.45 1.13
C LEU A 96 -6.32 -1.14 1.59
N ASP A 97 -5.33 -1.48 0.76
CA ASP A 97 -3.95 -1.02 0.95
C ASP A 97 -3.79 0.47 0.55
N LEU A 98 -2.67 1.10 0.94
CA LEU A 98 -2.29 2.46 0.59
C LEU A 98 -2.31 2.75 -0.92
N PHE A 99 -2.02 1.76 -1.79
CA PHE A 99 -2.05 1.96 -3.24
C PHE A 99 -3.43 1.72 -3.88
N CYS A 100 -4.40 1.23 -3.10
CA CYS A 100 -5.77 0.95 -3.55
C CYS A 100 -6.83 2.07 -3.32
N PRO A 101 -6.50 3.38 -3.12
CA PRO A 101 -7.50 4.45 -3.12
C PRO A 101 -8.46 4.47 -4.32
N PRO A 102 -8.09 4.04 -5.55
CA PRO A 102 -9.03 3.98 -6.67
C PRO A 102 -10.30 3.16 -6.40
N PHE A 103 -10.25 2.21 -5.44
CA PHE A 103 -11.40 1.38 -5.09
C PHE A 103 -12.27 1.96 -3.99
N VAL A 104 -11.90 3.09 -3.39
CA VAL A 104 -12.75 3.81 -2.42
C VAL A 104 -14.03 4.28 -3.10
N ASP A 105 -13.92 4.84 -4.31
CA ASP A 105 -15.10 5.27 -5.07
C ASP A 105 -15.95 4.07 -5.50
N VAL A 106 -15.32 2.92 -5.82
CA VAL A 106 -16.05 1.68 -6.10
C VAL A 106 -16.86 1.21 -4.89
N ALA A 107 -16.24 1.21 -3.71
CA ALA A 107 -16.93 0.85 -2.48
C ALA A 107 -18.09 1.80 -2.18
N LYS A 108 -17.88 3.10 -2.36
CA LYS A 108 -18.90 4.14 -2.21
C LYS A 108 -20.07 3.92 -3.18
N ASP A 109 -19.78 3.66 -4.47
CA ASP A 109 -20.79 3.39 -5.49
C ASP A 109 -21.65 2.15 -5.14
N LEU A 110 -21.07 1.18 -4.44
CA LEU A 110 -21.72 -0.05 -4.01
C LEU A 110 -22.34 0.05 -2.59
N GLY A 111 -22.25 1.20 -1.91
CA GLY A 111 -22.73 1.36 -0.53
C GLY A 111 -21.95 0.55 0.51
N VAL A 112 -20.73 0.13 0.18
CA VAL A 112 -19.86 -0.69 1.04
C VAL A 112 -18.92 0.23 1.83
N PRO A 113 -18.86 0.12 3.17
CA PRO A 113 -17.86 0.84 3.95
C PRO A 113 -16.47 0.39 3.57
N SER A 114 -15.57 1.34 3.30
CA SER A 114 -14.17 1.08 2.98
C SER A 114 -13.22 1.65 4.03
N TYR A 115 -12.16 0.90 4.31
CA TYR A 115 -11.14 1.19 5.31
C TYR A 115 -9.77 1.07 4.67
N ILE A 116 -8.85 1.96 4.99
CA ILE A 116 -7.46 1.86 4.51
C ILE A 116 -6.62 1.24 5.62
N PHE A 117 -6.05 0.07 5.34
CA PHE A 117 -5.01 -0.54 6.15
C PHE A 117 -3.65 0.00 5.72
N PHE A 118 -2.99 0.72 6.61
CA PHE A 118 -1.69 1.34 6.33
C PHE A 118 -0.56 0.51 6.93
N ALA A 119 0.05 -0.37 6.14
CA ALA A 119 1.09 -1.30 6.58
C ALA A 119 2.48 -0.66 6.84
N SER A 120 2.58 0.67 6.78
CA SER A 120 3.83 1.42 6.95
C SER A 120 3.83 2.23 8.26
N GLY A 121 5.01 2.70 8.68
CA GLY A 121 5.17 3.42 9.94
C GLY A 121 4.43 4.77 10.01
N ALA A 122 4.11 5.21 11.22
CA ALA A 122 3.36 6.44 11.49
C ALA A 122 4.00 7.71 10.91
N ALA A 123 5.35 7.78 10.86
CA ALA A 123 6.04 8.91 10.24
C ALA A 123 5.70 9.05 8.76
N PHE A 124 5.67 7.92 8.04
CA PHE A 124 5.32 7.87 6.62
C PHE A 124 3.81 8.05 6.39
N LEU A 125 2.96 7.52 7.26
CA LEU A 125 1.53 7.87 7.24
C LEU A 125 1.33 9.38 7.38
N GLY A 126 2.02 10.00 8.34
CA GLY A 126 1.94 11.42 8.56
C GLY A 126 2.51 12.25 7.39
N SER A 127 3.55 11.76 6.69
CA SER A 127 3.98 12.43 5.45
C SER A 127 2.93 12.33 4.36
N MET A 128 2.30 11.16 4.17
CA MET A 128 1.19 10.99 3.22
C MET A 128 0.01 11.92 3.51
N LEU A 129 -0.36 12.08 4.79
CA LEU A 129 -1.44 12.99 5.21
C LEU A 129 -1.08 14.47 5.02
N TYR A 130 0.21 14.81 5.04
CA TYR A 130 0.70 16.18 4.83
C TYR A 130 0.70 16.60 3.35
N LEU A 131 0.89 15.67 2.41
CA LEU A 131 1.06 16.03 0.99
C LEU A 131 -0.12 16.79 0.36
N PRO A 132 -1.40 16.43 0.61
CA PRO A 132 -2.53 17.15 0.01
C PRO A 132 -2.62 18.62 0.43
N ASP A 133 -2.41 18.91 1.72
CA ASP A 133 -2.39 20.29 2.23
C ASP A 133 -1.22 21.07 1.64
N ARG A 134 -0.02 20.45 1.57
CA ARG A 134 1.14 21.03 0.91
C ARG A 134 0.84 21.37 -0.55
N PHE A 135 0.17 20.47 -1.28
CA PHE A 135 -0.20 20.68 -2.68
C PHE A 135 -1.20 21.84 -2.84
N HIS A 136 -2.24 21.91 -2.01
CA HIS A 136 -3.19 23.04 -2.02
C HIS A 136 -2.53 24.39 -1.71
N LYS A 137 -1.44 24.39 -0.93
CA LYS A 137 -0.63 25.57 -0.64
C LYS A 137 0.40 25.91 -1.73
N GLY A 138 0.28 25.31 -2.91
CA GLY A 138 1.16 25.55 -4.07
C GLY A 138 2.46 24.74 -4.04
N GLY A 139 2.57 23.74 -3.18
CA GLY A 139 3.72 22.84 -3.14
C GLY A 139 3.80 21.94 -4.37
N THR A 140 5.00 21.78 -4.92
CA THR A 140 5.27 20.93 -6.10
C THR A 140 5.93 19.62 -5.72
N THR A 141 6.04 18.69 -6.67
CA THR A 141 6.85 17.48 -6.54
C THR A 141 8.23 17.77 -5.95
N PHE A 142 8.68 16.93 -5.01
CA PHE A 142 10.01 17.06 -4.40
C PHE A 142 11.10 16.81 -5.45
N LYS A 143 12.26 17.42 -5.24
CA LYS A 143 13.49 17.23 -6.02
C LYS A 143 14.62 16.75 -5.11
N PRO A 144 15.53 15.88 -5.60
CA PRO A 144 16.67 15.42 -4.80
C PRO A 144 17.62 16.54 -4.34
N THR A 145 17.52 17.71 -4.96
CA THR A 145 18.29 18.92 -4.65
C THR A 145 17.54 19.88 -3.71
N ASP A 146 16.30 19.57 -3.34
CA ASP A 146 15.52 20.43 -2.45
C ASP A 146 16.14 20.48 -1.05
N PRO A 147 16.02 21.63 -0.35
CA PRO A 147 16.43 21.74 1.04
C PRO A 147 15.60 20.80 1.93
N ASP A 148 16.10 20.59 3.14
CA ASP A 148 15.41 19.77 4.14
C ASP A 148 13.99 20.28 4.38
N SER A 149 13.04 19.36 4.29
CA SER A 149 11.61 19.67 4.32
C SER A 149 11.05 19.51 5.72
N ILE A 150 10.30 20.51 6.18
CA ILE A 150 9.55 20.42 7.43
C ILE A 150 8.29 19.61 7.15
N ILE A 151 8.23 18.40 7.70
CA ILE A 151 7.07 17.51 7.62
C ILE A 151 6.55 17.36 9.05
N PRO A 152 5.29 17.77 9.36
CA PRO A 152 4.78 17.80 10.73
C PRO A 152 4.88 16.48 11.51
N SER A 153 4.86 15.33 10.82
CA SER A 153 4.99 14.01 11.44
C SER A 153 6.41 13.60 11.81
N TYR A 154 7.41 14.41 11.44
CA TYR A 154 8.81 14.17 11.73
C TYR A 154 9.31 15.20 12.75
N MET A 155 10.04 14.70 13.75
CA MET A 155 10.63 15.57 14.78
C MET A 155 11.71 16.51 14.23
N ASN A 156 12.40 16.09 13.17
CA ASN A 156 13.49 16.85 12.54
C ASN A 156 13.15 17.11 11.07
N PRO A 157 13.69 18.19 10.48
CA PRO A 157 13.64 18.39 9.04
C PRO A 157 14.10 17.13 8.28
N VAL A 158 13.37 16.79 7.23
CA VAL A 158 13.60 15.57 6.46
C VAL A 158 14.36 15.92 5.19
N SER A 159 15.56 15.38 5.06
CA SER A 159 16.34 15.58 3.85
C SER A 159 15.66 14.96 2.63
N SER A 160 15.68 15.68 1.50
CA SER A 160 15.19 15.16 0.22
C SER A 160 15.86 13.83 -0.14
N LYS A 161 17.11 13.60 0.26
CA LYS A 161 17.83 12.34 -0.02
C LYS A 161 17.24 11.09 0.67
N VAL A 162 16.44 11.27 1.72
CA VAL A 162 15.83 10.15 2.48
C VAL A 162 14.32 10.01 2.24
N LEU A 163 13.73 10.89 1.42
CA LEU A 163 12.34 10.77 1.04
C LEU A 163 12.14 9.52 0.16
N PRO A 164 11.02 8.81 0.30
CA PRO A 164 10.68 7.71 -0.58
C PRO A 164 10.57 8.16 -2.04
N ASN A 165 11.01 7.32 -2.99
CA ASN A 165 10.99 7.63 -4.43
C ASN A 165 9.61 8.04 -4.95
N LEU A 166 8.53 7.51 -4.33
CA LEU A 166 7.15 7.88 -4.62
C LEU A 166 6.83 9.37 -4.44
N LEU A 167 7.65 10.13 -3.70
CA LEU A 167 7.49 11.57 -3.51
C LEU A 167 8.16 12.42 -4.61
N PHE A 168 8.84 11.78 -5.56
CA PHE A 168 9.50 12.42 -6.68
C PHE A 168 8.75 12.10 -7.98
N HIS A 169 8.99 12.92 -9.01
CA HIS A 169 8.44 12.76 -10.36
C HIS A 169 6.90 12.55 -10.36
N GLY A 170 6.40 11.66 -11.22
CA GLY A 170 4.97 11.31 -11.34
C GLY A 170 4.39 10.51 -10.18
N GLY A 171 5.22 10.04 -9.24
CA GLY A 171 4.74 9.41 -8.01
C GLY A 171 3.99 10.40 -7.13
N TYR A 172 4.51 11.61 -6.98
CA TYR A 172 3.93 12.62 -6.08
C TYR A 172 2.49 12.98 -6.47
N SER A 173 2.25 13.23 -7.76
CA SER A 173 0.92 13.55 -8.30
C SER A 173 -0.11 12.46 -7.99
N THR A 174 0.32 11.20 -7.99
CA THR A 174 -0.54 10.05 -7.66
C THR A 174 -1.12 10.13 -6.25
N PHE A 175 -0.35 10.62 -5.27
CA PHE A 175 -0.77 10.68 -3.87
C PHE A 175 -1.41 12.01 -3.47
N VAL A 176 -1.19 13.09 -4.23
CA VAL A 176 -1.80 14.40 -3.95
C VAL A 176 -3.08 14.68 -4.75
N CYS A 177 -3.19 14.17 -5.99
CA CYS A 177 -4.39 14.31 -6.79
C CYS A 177 -5.37 13.17 -6.51
N ARG A 178 -6.10 13.27 -5.39
CA ARG A 178 -7.36 12.54 -5.23
C ARG A 178 -8.41 13.18 -6.12
N LYS A 179 -8.65 12.62 -7.30
CA LYS A 179 -9.77 13.01 -8.14
C LYS A 179 -11.05 12.30 -7.69
N GLY A 180 -11.96 13.06 -7.08
CA GLY A 180 -13.39 12.80 -7.18
C GLY A 180 -13.98 13.73 -8.25
N HIS A 181 -14.60 13.14 -9.28
CA HIS A 181 -15.37 13.78 -10.36
C HIS A 181 -14.74 14.98 -11.11
N GLY A 182 -14.17 14.71 -12.30
CA GLY A 182 -14.13 15.67 -13.40
C GLY A 182 -12.78 16.34 -13.69
N SER A 183 -12.32 16.13 -14.92
CA SER A 183 -11.30 16.89 -15.67
C SER A 183 -9.82 16.56 -15.44
N PHE A 184 -9.27 15.92 -16.47
CA PHE A 184 -7.85 15.77 -16.80
C PHE A 184 -7.32 17.07 -17.40
N ARG A 185 -6.18 17.54 -16.88
CA ARG A 185 -5.18 18.20 -17.71
C ARG A 185 -3.83 17.59 -17.38
N GLU A 186 -3.37 16.73 -18.29
CA GLU A 186 -1.96 16.55 -18.54
C GLU A 186 -1.29 17.91 -18.72
N PRO A 187 -0.07 18.07 -18.20
CA PRO A 187 0.98 18.69 -18.98
C PRO A 187 1.88 17.56 -19.48
N GLN A 188 2.13 17.59 -20.79
CA GLN A 188 3.08 16.73 -21.46
C GLN A 188 4.38 16.62 -20.65
N LEU A 189 4.70 15.41 -20.21
CA LEU A 189 6.03 15.07 -19.72
C LEU A 189 6.98 15.00 -20.94
N LYS A 190 7.38 16.16 -21.45
CA LYS A 190 8.71 16.29 -22.03
C LYS A 190 9.66 16.63 -20.90
N GLU A 191 10.34 15.62 -20.38
CA GLU A 191 11.70 15.83 -19.92
C GLU A 191 12.49 14.53 -20.00
N SER A 192 13.34 14.51 -21.02
CA SER A 192 14.53 13.69 -21.17
C SER A 192 15.46 13.88 -19.97
N ALA A 193 15.86 12.79 -19.31
CA ALA A 193 17.04 12.77 -18.47
C ALA A 193 17.76 11.41 -18.59
N PRO A 194 18.96 11.34 -19.19
CA PRO A 194 19.80 10.16 -19.09
C PRO A 194 20.48 10.17 -17.72
N GLY A 195 20.18 9.18 -16.88
CA GLY A 195 20.86 9.01 -15.59
C GLY A 195 19.95 8.47 -14.50
N LEU A 196 19.67 7.17 -14.51
CA LEU A 196 18.87 6.52 -13.48
C LEU A 196 19.74 5.62 -12.58
N SER A 197 19.83 6.01 -11.31
CA SER A 197 20.74 5.47 -10.29
C SER A 197 20.36 4.06 -9.76
N GLN A 198 21.26 3.47 -8.96
CA GLN A 198 21.12 2.17 -8.28
C GLN A 198 19.81 2.01 -7.49
N SER A 199 19.23 3.11 -7.01
CA SER A 199 17.97 3.14 -6.25
C SER A 199 16.75 2.75 -7.10
N LYS A 200 16.70 3.11 -8.39
CA LYS A 200 15.61 2.67 -9.27
C LYS A 200 15.70 1.17 -9.58
N ARG A 201 16.91 0.64 -9.74
CA ARG A 201 17.13 -0.82 -9.84
C ARG A 201 16.77 -1.56 -8.55
N ARG A 202 16.83 -0.89 -7.39
CA ARG A 202 16.40 -1.47 -6.11
C ARG A 202 14.88 -1.45 -5.98
N PHE A 203 14.24 -0.35 -6.36
CA PHE A 203 12.78 -0.23 -6.37
C PHE A 203 12.13 -1.16 -7.40
N LEU A 204 12.64 -1.23 -8.62
CA LEU A 204 12.18 -2.17 -9.64
C LEU A 204 12.33 -3.61 -9.17
N ARG A 205 13.46 -3.99 -8.55
CA ARG A 205 13.59 -5.31 -7.90
C ARG A 205 12.61 -5.52 -6.75
N THR A 206 12.21 -4.47 -6.05
CA THR A 206 11.19 -4.53 -5.00
C THR A 206 9.80 -4.69 -5.61
N ILE A 207 9.46 -3.98 -6.69
CA ILE A 207 8.21 -4.17 -7.44
C ILE A 207 8.18 -5.55 -8.09
N GLU A 208 9.25 -5.99 -8.73
CA GLU A 208 9.41 -7.37 -9.21
C GLU A 208 9.22 -8.35 -8.05
N ARG A 209 9.77 -8.13 -6.85
CA ARG A 209 9.55 -9.05 -5.71
C ARG A 209 8.16 -8.99 -5.09
N ILE A 210 7.51 -7.82 -5.09
CA ILE A 210 6.17 -7.61 -4.51
C ILE A 210 5.10 -8.13 -5.46
N TYR A 211 5.27 -7.92 -6.76
CA TYR A 211 4.29 -8.27 -7.78
C TYR A 211 4.63 -9.58 -8.48
N ILE A 212 5.87 -9.86 -8.86
CA ILE A 212 6.27 -11.16 -9.44
C ILE A 212 6.62 -12.08 -8.27
N SER A 213 5.66 -12.93 -7.92
CA SER A 213 5.68 -13.83 -6.77
C SER A 213 7.06 -14.42 -6.45
N ASP A 214 7.73 -13.84 -5.46
CA ASP A 214 8.72 -14.53 -4.65
C ASP A 214 8.70 -13.85 -3.28
N VAL A 215 7.83 -14.37 -2.40
CA VAL A 215 7.80 -14.00 -0.98
C VAL A 215 9.22 -14.14 -0.45
N VAL A 216 9.85 -13.02 -0.10
CA VAL A 216 11.21 -13.04 0.44
C VAL A 216 11.17 -13.88 1.71
N LYS A 217 11.83 -15.05 1.66
CA LYS A 217 11.88 -15.98 2.80
C LYS A 217 12.31 -15.26 4.06
N ALA A 218 11.66 -15.58 5.18
CA ALA A 218 11.94 -14.98 6.49
C ALA A 218 13.44 -14.98 6.81
N ASP A 219 14.18 -16.01 6.41
CA ASP A 219 15.63 -16.13 6.64
C ASP A 219 16.46 -15.08 5.89
N LYS A 220 16.05 -14.66 4.70
CA LYS A 220 16.72 -13.59 3.95
C LYS A 220 16.46 -12.23 4.59
N ILE A 221 15.24 -12.02 5.11
CA ILE A 221 14.90 -10.82 5.88
C ILE A 221 15.69 -10.82 7.19
N ALA A 222 15.68 -11.93 7.93
CA ALA A 222 16.38 -12.10 9.18
C ALA A 222 17.89 -11.92 9.02
N LYS A 223 18.50 -12.46 7.96
CA LYS A 223 19.90 -12.25 7.65
C LYS A 223 20.21 -10.79 7.29
N ALA A 224 19.43 -10.16 6.41
CA ALA A 224 19.63 -8.75 6.07
C ALA A 224 19.45 -7.82 7.29
N VAL A 225 18.51 -8.15 8.17
CA VAL A 225 18.28 -7.45 9.45
C VAL A 225 19.44 -7.73 10.42
N LYS A 226 19.96 -8.96 10.49
CA LYS A 226 21.11 -9.34 11.30
C LYS A 226 22.39 -8.61 10.86
N ASP A 227 22.68 -8.62 9.56
CA ASP A 227 23.82 -7.92 8.98
C ASP A 227 23.71 -6.40 9.20
N LEU A 228 22.49 -5.84 9.20
CA LEU A 228 22.22 -4.44 9.54
C LEU A 228 22.36 -4.16 11.06
N ILE A 229 22.06 -5.15 11.91
CA ILE A 229 22.18 -5.10 13.37
C ILE A 229 23.65 -5.21 13.84
N GLU A 230 24.55 -5.70 13.00
CA GLU A 230 25.97 -5.87 13.29
C GLU A 230 26.80 -4.56 13.09
N GLY A 231 26.22 -3.50 12.51
CA GLY A 231 26.88 -2.20 12.30
C GLY A 231 26.41 -1.04 13.20
N SER A 232 27.31 -0.49 14.01
CA SER A 232 27.21 0.72 14.87
C SER A 232 26.15 0.73 16.01
N SER A 233 26.53 1.28 17.17
CA SER A 233 25.81 1.11 18.45
C SER A 233 24.62 2.06 18.67
N GLU A 234 24.56 3.22 18.01
CA GLU A 234 23.49 4.20 18.22
C GLU A 234 22.26 3.95 17.35
N VAL A 235 22.44 3.75 16.04
CA VAL A 235 21.35 3.45 15.10
C VAL A 235 20.62 2.18 15.53
N LYS A 236 21.37 1.17 15.98
CA LYS A 236 20.85 -0.07 16.55
C LYS A 236 19.98 0.16 17.79
N SER A 237 20.43 1.02 18.71
CA SER A 237 19.66 1.38 19.90
C SER A 237 18.32 2.02 19.52
N ARG A 238 18.35 2.97 18.57
CA ARG A 238 17.14 3.64 18.06
C ARG A 238 16.19 2.67 17.34
N VAL A 239 16.72 1.76 16.52
CA VAL A 239 15.91 0.73 15.82
C VAL A 239 15.28 -0.23 16.83
N LYS A 240 16.00 -0.67 17.86
CA LYS A 240 15.44 -1.51 18.93
C LYS A 240 14.34 -0.78 19.71
N ALA A 241 14.58 0.47 20.10
CA ALA A 241 13.58 1.29 20.78
C ALA A 241 12.32 1.46 19.92
N MET A 242 12.48 1.75 18.63
CA MET A 242 11.36 1.85 17.68
C MET A 242 10.60 0.52 17.53
N SER A 243 11.33 -0.61 17.44
CA SER A 243 10.74 -1.94 17.38
C SER A 243 9.93 -2.26 18.63
N GLU A 244 10.42 -1.86 19.81
CA GLU A 244 9.72 -2.08 21.08
C GLU A 244 8.46 -1.22 21.19
N ILE A 245 8.51 0.04 20.72
CA ILE A 245 7.32 0.91 20.62
C ILE A 245 6.29 0.27 19.67
N GLY A 246 6.72 -0.20 18.50
CA GLY A 246 5.84 -0.89 17.55
C GLY A 246 5.22 -2.16 18.14
N ARG A 247 5.98 -2.94 18.90
CA ARG A 247 5.49 -4.12 19.63
C ARG A 247 4.43 -3.73 20.66
N LYS A 248 4.67 -2.70 21.47
CA LYS A 248 3.72 -2.22 22.47
C LYS A 248 2.43 -1.70 21.85
N ALA A 249 2.48 -1.09 20.67
CA ALA A 249 1.29 -0.63 19.95
C ALA A 249 0.33 -1.77 19.57
N LEU A 250 0.83 -3.00 19.45
CA LEU A 250 0.06 -4.21 19.12
C LEU A 250 -0.47 -4.98 20.34
N LEU A 251 0.00 -4.68 21.55
CA LEU A 251 -0.48 -5.32 22.78
C LEU A 251 -1.83 -4.74 23.21
N GLU A 252 -2.52 -5.42 24.12
CA GLU A 252 -3.72 -4.92 24.80
C GLU A 252 -3.47 -3.50 25.33
N SER A 253 -4.42 -2.58 25.12
CA SER A 253 -4.31 -1.12 25.35
C SER A 253 -3.38 -0.32 24.43
N GLY A 254 -2.65 -0.97 23.51
CA GLY A 254 -1.86 -0.30 22.48
C GLY A 254 -2.72 0.40 21.41
N SER A 255 -2.18 1.43 20.76
CA SER A 255 -2.94 2.23 19.79
C SER A 255 -3.47 1.43 18.60
N SER A 256 -2.65 0.51 18.05
CA SER A 256 -3.08 -0.34 16.93
C SER A 256 -4.08 -1.41 17.38
N PHE A 257 -3.95 -1.90 18.61
CA PHE A 257 -4.93 -2.82 19.21
C PHE A 257 -6.29 -2.13 19.39
N VAL A 258 -6.32 -0.94 19.99
CA VAL A 258 -7.57 -0.17 20.19
C VAL A 258 -8.23 0.18 18.85
N ALA A 259 -7.46 0.61 17.86
CA ALA A 259 -7.98 0.88 16.52
C ALA A 259 -8.55 -0.39 15.86
N PHE A 260 -7.91 -1.54 16.06
CA PHE A 260 -8.40 -2.82 15.56
C PHE A 260 -9.71 -3.25 16.24
N GLU A 261 -9.81 -3.16 17.57
CA GLU A 261 -11.04 -3.45 18.31
C GLU A 261 -12.19 -2.53 17.90
N THR A 262 -11.89 -1.25 17.69
CA THR A 262 -12.87 -0.27 17.18
C THR A 262 -13.37 -0.69 15.80
N LEU A 263 -12.46 -1.11 14.90
CA LEU A 263 -12.82 -1.59 13.57
C LEU A 263 -13.67 -2.86 13.64
N VAL A 264 -13.32 -3.82 14.49
CA VAL A 264 -14.11 -5.04 14.72
C VAL A 264 -15.53 -4.67 15.15
N SER A 265 -15.69 -3.79 16.13
CA SER A 265 -17.00 -3.34 16.61
C SER A 265 -17.83 -2.71 15.48
N VAL A 266 -17.21 -1.84 14.67
CA VAL A 266 -17.87 -1.20 13.52
C VAL A 266 -18.29 -2.23 12.48
N LEU A 267 -17.42 -3.21 12.17
CA LEU A 267 -17.70 -4.26 11.19
C LEU A 267 -18.78 -5.24 11.67
N SER A 268 -18.84 -5.54 12.97
CA SER A 268 -19.88 -6.42 13.55
C SER A 268 -21.25 -5.72 13.70
N GLY A 269 -21.37 -4.44 13.31
CA GLY A 269 -22.62 -3.68 13.47
C GLY A 269 -22.96 -3.29 14.91
N ASN A 270 -22.05 -3.59 15.85
CA ASN A 270 -22.12 -3.14 17.22
C ASN A 270 -21.66 -1.68 17.24
N LYS A 271 -22.61 -0.76 17.06
CA LYS A 271 -22.35 0.67 17.29
C LYS A 271 -21.87 0.85 18.73
N ALA A 272 -20.64 1.28 18.90
CA ALA A 272 -20.14 1.86 20.15
C ALA A 272 -20.92 3.14 20.48
#